data_AF-A0A374MNU1-F1
#
_entry.id   AF-A0A374MNU1-F1
#
_cell.length_a   1.000
_cell.length_b   1.000
_cell.length_c   1.000
_cell.angle_alpha   90.00
_cell.angle_beta   90.00
_cell.angle_gamma   90.00
#
_symmetry.space_group_name_H-M   'P 1'
#
loop_
_entity.id
_entity.type
_entity.pdbx_description
1 polymer ?
#
loop_
_entity_poly.entity_id
_entity_poly.type
_entity_poly.pdbx_seq_one_letter_code
_entity_poly.pdbx_strand_id
1 'polypeptide(L)'
;MKILFVITGMQSGGAERVMATLCNELSERHEVRLLSLKDNVSDYVLSPRVEFVSGGVKNQNILASIKVIQSHIDKWKPDVAISFMTKTNIVALLAKKMAKYKVPMIIAERANPYHTKKIFKIMRKLTYPMADGCVFQTEQAKEYYKNILKCKSEVLRNPLNPDFSIKPYQGLRTKRIVSVGRLSEEKNQKLLINAFSKIASKYIDYKVEIYGDGPLRNELQELINEKIWNLKLN
;
A
#
# COMPACT_ATOMS: atom_id res chain seq x y z
N MET A 1 -14.72 -14.30 -13.96
CA MET A 1 -13.48 -14.86 -13.40
C MET A 1 -13.56 -14.81 -11.87
N LYS A 2 -12.90 -15.75 -11.19
CA LYS A 2 -12.60 -15.75 -9.76
C LYS A 2 -11.25 -15.10 -9.50
N ILE A 3 -11.24 -13.96 -8.83
CA ILE A 3 -10.04 -13.16 -8.57
C ILE A 3 -9.73 -13.17 -7.07
N LEU A 4 -8.57 -13.72 -6.70
CA LEU A 4 -8.11 -13.75 -5.31
C LEU A 4 -7.13 -12.60 -5.08
N PHE A 5 -7.54 -11.60 -4.29
CA PHE A 5 -6.62 -10.58 -3.78
C PHE A 5 -6.02 -11.02 -2.45
N VAL A 6 -4.72 -10.76 -2.25
CA VAL A 6 -4.01 -11.10 -1.00
C VAL A 6 -3.27 -9.88 -0.47
N ILE A 7 -3.52 -9.52 0.79
CA ILE A 7 -2.86 -8.41 1.49
C ILE A 7 -2.57 -8.77 2.95
N THR A 8 -1.64 -8.07 3.59
CA THR A 8 -1.34 -8.31 5.02
C THR A 8 -2.50 -7.88 5.94
N GLY A 9 -3.13 -6.75 5.64
CA GLY A 9 -4.21 -6.13 6.42
C GLY A 9 -4.81 -4.96 5.64
N MET A 10 -5.95 -4.43 6.09
CA MET A 10 -6.67 -3.33 5.43
C MET A 10 -6.76 -2.08 6.31
N GLN A 11 -5.69 -1.80 7.06
CA GLN A 11 -5.54 -0.58 7.87
C GLN A 11 -5.11 0.61 7.00
N SER A 12 -5.36 1.83 7.48
CA SER A 12 -5.18 3.11 6.78
C SER A 12 -3.82 3.26 6.11
N GLY A 13 -3.77 3.05 4.79
CA GLY A 13 -2.57 3.04 3.98
C GLY A 13 -2.85 3.15 2.48
N GLY A 14 -1.84 3.59 1.72
CA GLY A 14 -2.00 3.88 0.29
C GLY A 14 -2.20 2.62 -0.57
N ALA A 15 -1.64 1.49 -0.17
CA ALA A 15 -1.77 0.23 -0.90
C ALA A 15 -3.15 -0.41 -0.65
N GLU A 16 -3.62 -0.32 0.59
CA GLU A 16 -4.91 -0.78 1.09
C GLU A 16 -6.05 -0.03 0.43
N ARG A 17 -5.94 1.30 0.30
CA ARG A 17 -6.91 2.11 -0.46
C ARG A 17 -7.03 1.63 -1.91
N VAL A 18 -5.89 1.43 -2.59
CA VAL A 18 -5.91 0.95 -3.98
C VAL A 18 -6.46 -0.47 -4.07
N MET A 19 -6.17 -1.32 -3.09
CA MET A 19 -6.72 -2.67 -3.01
C MET A 19 -8.26 -2.62 -2.92
N ALA A 20 -8.81 -1.80 -2.02
CA ALA A 20 -10.25 -1.62 -1.87
C ALA A 20 -10.91 -1.11 -3.16
N THR A 21 -10.34 -0.08 -3.80
CA THR A 21 -10.84 0.44 -5.08
C THR A 21 -10.86 -0.65 -6.15
N LEU A 22 -9.77 -1.41 -6.32
CA LEU A 22 -9.72 -2.48 -7.32
C LEU A 22 -10.70 -3.62 -7.01
N CYS A 23 -10.82 -4.03 -5.74
CA CYS A 23 -11.75 -5.08 -5.35
C CYS A 23 -13.20 -4.65 -5.65
N ASN A 24 -13.58 -3.42 -5.30
CA ASN A 24 -14.92 -2.90 -5.51
C ASN A 24 -15.25 -2.84 -7.01
N GLU A 25 -14.40 -2.21 -7.82
CA GLU A 25 -14.61 -2.07 -9.27
C GLU A 25 -14.66 -3.42 -10.00
N LEU A 26 -13.80 -4.37 -9.63
CA LEU A 26 -13.78 -5.68 -10.27
C LEU A 26 -14.93 -6.58 -9.80
N SER A 27 -15.45 -6.37 -8.59
CA SER A 27 -16.62 -7.12 -8.06
C SER A 27 -17.91 -6.84 -8.82
N GLU A 28 -17.95 -5.79 -9.65
CA GLU A 28 -19.10 -5.53 -10.52
C GLU A 28 -19.25 -6.58 -11.63
N ARG A 29 -18.14 -7.19 -12.06
CA ARG A 29 -18.06 -8.06 -13.25
C ARG A 29 -17.46 -9.44 -12.96
N HIS A 30 -16.88 -9.63 -11.78
CA HIS A 30 -16.12 -10.82 -11.41
C HIS A 30 -16.44 -11.26 -9.98
N GLU A 31 -16.17 -12.53 -9.68
CA GLU A 31 -16.24 -13.05 -8.32
C GLU A 31 -14.93 -12.69 -7.62
N VAL A 32 -14.99 -11.79 -6.65
CA VAL A 32 -13.80 -11.22 -6.00
C VAL A 32 -13.74 -11.68 -4.55
N ARG A 33 -12.61 -12.30 -4.18
CA ARG A 33 -12.29 -12.61 -2.79
C ARG A 33 -11.06 -11.82 -2.37
N LEU A 34 -11.20 -11.06 -1.28
CA LEU A 34 -10.09 -10.38 -0.63
C LEU A 34 -9.66 -11.18 0.59
N LEU A 35 -8.46 -11.74 0.56
CA LEU A 35 -7.82 -12.40 1.69
C LEU A 35 -6.88 -11.41 2.40
N SER A 36 -7.26 -11.00 3.60
CA SER A 36 -6.36 -10.31 4.53
C SER A 36 -5.71 -11.33 5.46
N LEU A 37 -4.38 -11.35 5.56
CA LEU A 37 -3.68 -12.34 6.35
C LEU A 37 -3.95 -12.21 7.86
N LYS A 38 -4.22 -11.01 8.37
CA LYS A 38 -4.45 -10.75 9.81
C LYS A 38 -5.90 -11.01 10.23
N ASP A 39 -6.77 -10.07 9.89
CA ASP A 39 -8.17 -9.96 10.28
C ASP A 39 -9.01 -9.52 9.07
N ASN A 40 -10.33 -9.55 9.20
CA ASN A 40 -11.27 -9.06 8.20
C ASN A 40 -11.85 -7.70 8.59
N VAL A 41 -11.02 -6.81 9.14
CA VAL A 41 -11.38 -5.41 9.42
C VAL A 41 -10.75 -4.52 8.36
N SER A 42 -11.51 -3.57 7.84
CA SER A 42 -11.03 -2.60 6.84
C SER A 42 -11.40 -1.17 7.22
N ASP A 43 -10.42 -0.27 7.11
CA ASP A 43 -10.63 1.18 7.23
C ASP A 43 -11.25 1.79 5.96
N TYR A 44 -11.42 0.97 4.90
CA TYR A 44 -11.98 1.39 3.61
C TYR A 44 -13.29 0.64 3.37
N VAL A 45 -14.23 1.32 2.71
CA VAL A 45 -15.51 0.71 2.34
C VAL A 45 -15.29 -0.36 1.27
N LEU A 46 -15.72 -1.58 1.56
CA LEU A 46 -15.75 -2.69 0.61
C LEU A 46 -17.18 -2.93 0.14
N SER A 47 -17.35 -3.15 -1.16
CA SER A 47 -18.62 -3.54 -1.77
C SER A 47 -19.12 -4.84 -1.12
N PRO A 48 -20.44 -4.99 -0.86
CA PRO A 48 -21.01 -6.25 -0.39
C PRO A 48 -20.78 -7.44 -1.34
N ARG A 49 -20.39 -7.19 -2.60
CA ARG A 49 -20.04 -8.21 -3.59
C ARG A 49 -18.62 -8.76 -3.40
N VAL A 50 -17.78 -8.11 -2.60
CA VAL A 50 -16.42 -8.57 -2.28
C VAL A 50 -16.50 -9.53 -1.11
N GLU A 51 -16.09 -10.78 -1.33
CA GLU A 51 -15.96 -11.75 -0.25
C GLU A 51 -14.69 -11.45 0.56
N PHE A 52 -14.84 -10.73 1.68
CA PHE A 52 -13.71 -10.36 2.53
C PHE A 52 -13.45 -11.40 3.62
N VAL A 53 -12.31 -12.09 3.54
CA VAL A 53 -11.95 -13.21 4.42
C VAL A 53 -10.69 -12.94 5.21
N SER A 54 -10.70 -13.39 6.47
CA SER A 54 -9.56 -13.32 7.38
C SER A 54 -8.72 -14.60 7.31
N GLY A 55 -7.40 -14.42 7.26
CA GLY A 55 -6.42 -15.49 7.40
C GLY A 55 -6.09 -15.86 8.85
N GLY A 56 -6.44 -15.00 9.83
CA GLY A 56 -6.19 -15.26 11.25
C GLY A 56 -4.71 -15.39 11.64
N VAL A 57 -3.78 -14.89 10.82
CA VAL A 57 -2.34 -15.07 11.04
C VAL A 57 -1.84 -14.11 12.11
N LYS A 58 -1.54 -14.66 13.29
CA LYS A 58 -0.93 -13.93 14.40
C LYS A 58 0.56 -13.67 14.14
N ASN A 59 1.06 -12.54 14.64
CA ASN A 59 2.48 -12.14 14.62
C ASN A 59 3.15 -12.18 13.24
N GLN A 60 2.36 -12.10 12.15
CA GLN A 60 2.83 -12.22 10.78
C GLN A 60 3.70 -13.46 10.52
N ASN A 61 3.33 -14.60 11.13
CA ASN A 61 4.02 -15.87 10.97
C ASN A 61 4.06 -16.30 9.50
N ILE A 62 5.27 -16.52 8.97
CA ILE A 62 5.51 -16.80 7.55
C ILE A 62 4.89 -18.13 7.12
N LEU A 63 5.10 -19.20 7.89
CA LEU A 63 4.59 -20.54 7.55
C LEU A 63 3.07 -20.58 7.59
N ALA A 64 2.46 -19.93 8.59
CA ALA A 64 1.01 -19.79 8.67
C ALA A 64 0.46 -18.98 7.47
N SER A 65 1.11 -17.87 7.11
CA SER A 65 0.73 -17.08 5.93
C SER A 65 0.75 -17.92 4.65
N ILE A 66 1.80 -18.71 4.45
CA ILE A 66 1.93 -19.59 3.28
C ILE A 66 0.79 -20.62 3.26
N LYS A 67 0.55 -21.32 4.38
CA LYS A 67 -0.51 -22.35 4.48
C LYS A 67 -1.91 -21.79 4.25
N VAL A 68 -2.19 -20.60 4.79
CA VAL A 68 -3.48 -19.93 4.62
C VAL A 68 -3.69 -19.58 3.14
N ILE A 69 -2.73 -18.90 2.50
CA ILE A 69 -2.83 -18.54 1.08
C ILE A 69 -2.98 -19.80 0.22
N GLN A 70 -2.17 -20.83 0.48
CA GLN A 70 -2.22 -22.11 -0.22
C GLN A 70 -3.61 -22.75 -0.10
N SER A 71 -4.19 -22.79 1.12
CA SER A 71 -5.53 -23.35 1.34
C SER A 71 -6.59 -22.60 0.54
N HIS A 72 -6.53 -21.26 0.46
CA HIS A 72 -7.48 -20.50 -0.36
C HIS A 72 -7.29 -20.76 -1.86
N ILE A 73 -6.05 -20.90 -2.34
CA ILE A 73 -5.78 -21.27 -3.73
C ILE A 73 -6.37 -22.65 -4.04
N ASP A 74 -6.08 -23.67 -3.23
CA ASP A 74 -6.47 -25.06 -3.49
C ASP A 74 -7.98 -25.30 -3.36
N LYS A 75 -8.64 -24.64 -2.40
CA LYS A 75 -10.07 -24.83 -2.14
C LYS A 75 -10.95 -23.97 -3.03
N TRP A 76 -10.61 -22.69 -3.20
CA TRP A 76 -11.45 -21.75 -3.96
C TRP A 76 -11.19 -21.77 -5.45
N LYS A 77 -9.99 -22.22 -5.86
CA LYS A 77 -9.55 -22.36 -7.25
C LYS A 77 -9.73 -21.06 -8.06
N PRO A 78 -9.07 -19.97 -7.66
CA PRO A 78 -9.12 -18.70 -8.39
C PRO A 78 -8.56 -18.84 -9.81
N ASP A 79 -9.14 -18.13 -10.78
CA ASP A 79 -8.59 -18.02 -12.13
C ASP A 79 -7.29 -17.20 -12.14
N VAL A 80 -7.16 -16.24 -11.20
CA VAL A 80 -5.96 -15.42 -11.01
C VAL A 80 -5.84 -14.98 -9.55
N ALA A 81 -4.61 -14.92 -9.04
CA ALA A 81 -4.29 -14.37 -7.72
C ALA A 81 -3.43 -13.11 -7.85
N ILE A 82 -3.75 -12.08 -7.07
CA ILE A 82 -3.07 -10.79 -7.07
C ILE A 82 -2.63 -10.45 -5.65
N SER A 83 -1.34 -10.23 -5.42
CA SER A 83 -0.80 -9.90 -4.09
C SER A 83 -0.16 -8.51 -4.06
N PHE A 84 -0.32 -7.82 -2.93
CA PHE A 84 0.21 -6.47 -2.70
C PHE A 84 1.19 -6.47 -1.54
N MET A 85 2.22 -5.62 -1.62
CA MET A 85 3.30 -5.42 -0.63
C MET A 85 4.40 -6.48 -0.67
N THR A 86 5.65 -6.05 -0.50
CA THR A 86 6.85 -6.89 -0.65
C THR A 86 6.77 -8.20 0.15
N LYS A 87 6.41 -8.14 1.44
CA LYS A 87 6.37 -9.33 2.31
C LYS A 87 5.26 -10.29 1.88
N THR A 88 4.07 -9.79 1.59
CA THR A 88 2.94 -10.59 1.11
C THR A 88 3.24 -11.22 -0.24
N ASN A 89 3.85 -10.46 -1.17
CA ASN A 89 4.26 -10.97 -2.49
C ASN A 89 5.20 -12.19 -2.33
N ILE A 90 6.20 -12.10 -1.45
CA ILE A 90 7.13 -13.21 -1.18
C ILE A 90 6.38 -14.45 -0.69
N VAL A 91 5.52 -14.32 0.33
CA VAL A 91 4.80 -15.49 0.89
C VAL A 91 3.74 -16.03 -0.05
N ALA A 92 3.09 -15.18 -0.85
CA ALA A 92 2.12 -15.59 -1.85
C ALA A 92 2.76 -16.43 -2.96
N LEU A 93 3.94 -16.02 -3.44
CA LEU A 93 4.69 -16.80 -4.43
C LEU A 93 5.16 -18.16 -3.89
N LEU A 94 5.60 -18.21 -2.63
CA LEU A 94 5.90 -19.47 -1.96
C LEU A 94 4.65 -20.36 -1.83
N ALA A 95 3.52 -19.77 -1.46
CA ALA A 95 2.24 -20.48 -1.39
C ALA A 95 1.79 -21.04 -2.75
N LYS A 96 1.93 -20.25 -3.84
CA LYS A 96 1.68 -20.70 -5.22
C LYS A 96 2.51 -21.94 -5.56
N LYS A 97 3.80 -21.95 -5.21
CA LYS A 97 4.68 -23.09 -5.46
C LYS A 97 4.24 -24.36 -4.73
N MET A 98 3.74 -24.19 -3.51
CA MET A 98 3.26 -25.29 -2.66
C MET A 98 1.82 -25.74 -2.99
N ALA A 99 1.03 -24.89 -3.65
CA ALA A 99 -0.34 -25.19 -4.02
C ALA A 99 -0.44 -26.35 -5.03
N LYS A 100 -1.46 -27.18 -4.82
CA LYS A 100 -1.85 -28.26 -5.72
C LYS A 100 -2.52 -27.68 -6.97
N TYR A 101 -3.40 -26.71 -6.78
CA TYR A 101 -4.06 -25.98 -7.86
C TYR A 101 -3.10 -24.95 -8.46
N LYS A 102 -2.94 -24.97 -9.79
CA LYS A 102 -2.06 -24.05 -10.50
C LYS A 102 -2.81 -22.77 -10.85
N VAL A 103 -2.50 -21.70 -10.13
CA VAL A 103 -3.04 -20.36 -10.37
C VAL A 103 -1.96 -19.42 -10.89
N PRO A 104 -2.24 -18.61 -11.93
CA PRO A 104 -1.43 -17.45 -12.29
C PRO A 104 -1.39 -16.41 -11.16
N MET A 105 -0.21 -15.97 -10.76
CA MET A 105 0.01 -15.01 -9.70
C MET A 105 0.67 -13.74 -10.20
N ILE A 106 -0.06 -12.63 -10.04
CA ILE A 106 0.42 -11.28 -10.30
C ILE A 106 0.84 -10.65 -8.98
N ILE A 107 2.05 -10.13 -8.91
CA ILE A 107 2.54 -9.38 -7.74
C ILE A 107 2.53 -7.89 -8.04
N ALA A 108 2.12 -7.06 -7.08
CA ALA A 108 2.17 -5.61 -7.20
C ALA A 108 3.19 -5.03 -6.22
N GLU A 109 4.22 -4.36 -6.75
CA GLU A 109 5.20 -3.63 -5.96
C GLU A 109 4.92 -2.13 -5.95
N ARG A 110 4.91 -1.59 -4.74
CA ARG A 110 4.45 -0.22 -4.44
C ARG A 110 5.39 0.49 -3.46
N ALA A 111 6.41 -0.21 -2.96
CA ALA A 111 7.43 0.36 -2.10
C ALA A 111 8.65 0.79 -2.93
N ASN A 112 9.45 1.71 -2.39
CA ASN A 112 10.73 2.05 -3.00
C ASN A 112 11.66 0.81 -2.93
N PRO A 113 12.10 0.27 -4.07
CA PRO A 113 12.85 -0.98 -4.07
C PRO A 113 14.28 -0.86 -3.51
N TYR A 114 14.84 0.35 -3.45
CA TYR A 114 16.19 0.63 -2.96
C TYR A 114 16.23 0.66 -1.42
N HIS A 115 15.17 1.15 -0.79
CA HIS A 115 15.02 1.27 0.67
C HIS A 115 14.27 0.08 1.26
N THR A 116 14.96 -1.05 1.38
CA THR A 116 14.44 -2.24 2.06
C THR A 116 15.55 -3.03 2.75
N LYS A 117 15.17 -3.85 3.74
CA LYS A 117 16.12 -4.69 4.49
C LYS A 117 16.82 -5.68 3.56
N LYS A 118 18.10 -5.97 3.82
CA LYS A 118 18.92 -6.90 3.00
C LYS A 118 18.25 -8.26 2.79
N ILE A 119 17.61 -8.80 3.83
CA ILE A 119 16.87 -10.06 3.75
C ILE A 119 15.78 -10.04 2.68
N PHE A 120 15.02 -8.95 2.54
CA PHE A 120 14.00 -8.83 1.50
C PHE A 120 14.62 -8.70 0.11
N LYS A 121 15.80 -8.06 -0.04
CA LYS A 121 16.50 -8.03 -1.33
C LYS A 121 16.83 -9.45 -1.82
N ILE A 122 17.32 -10.30 -0.92
CA ILE A 122 17.63 -11.72 -1.21
C ILE A 122 16.34 -12.48 -1.53
N MET A 123 15.32 -12.38 -0.67
CA MET A 123 14.05 -13.10 -0.87
C MET A 123 13.35 -12.70 -2.17
N ARG A 124 13.39 -11.42 -2.58
CA ARG A 124 12.86 -10.98 -3.88
C ARG A 124 13.59 -11.67 -5.04
N LYS A 125 14.93 -11.71 -5.01
CA LYS A 125 15.72 -12.41 -6.04
C LYS A 125 15.36 -13.90 -6.17
N LEU A 126 15.04 -14.55 -5.06
CA LEU A 126 14.69 -15.97 -5.04
C LEU A 126 13.24 -16.24 -5.46
N THR A 127 12.31 -15.38 -5.07
CA THR A 127 10.86 -15.64 -5.22
C THR A 127 10.24 -14.95 -6.43
N TYR A 128 10.63 -13.72 -6.77
CA TYR A 128 10.00 -12.95 -7.84
C TYR A 128 10.12 -13.56 -9.24
N PRO A 129 11.17 -14.37 -9.58
CA PRO A 129 11.17 -15.16 -10.80
C PRO A 129 9.97 -16.12 -10.96
N MET A 130 9.23 -16.41 -9.89
CA MET A 130 8.09 -17.34 -9.86
C MET A 130 6.74 -16.67 -10.18
N ALA A 131 6.71 -15.33 -10.30
CA ALA A 131 5.51 -14.58 -10.64
C ALA A 131 5.17 -14.73 -12.14
N ASP A 132 3.87 -14.72 -12.49
CA ASP A 132 3.44 -14.75 -13.90
C ASP A 132 3.17 -13.34 -14.44
N GLY A 133 3.09 -12.36 -13.56
CA GLY A 133 3.08 -10.94 -13.91
C GLY A 133 3.53 -10.06 -12.74
N CYS A 134 4.04 -8.87 -13.03
CA CYS A 134 4.40 -7.91 -12.01
C CYS A 134 3.95 -6.49 -12.37
N VAL A 135 3.34 -5.80 -11.42
CA VAL A 135 2.84 -4.44 -11.59
C VAL A 135 3.63 -3.46 -10.72
N PHE A 136 3.97 -2.32 -11.30
CA PHE A 136 4.68 -1.21 -10.66
C PHE A 136 3.91 0.10 -10.76
N GLN A 137 4.25 1.07 -9.91
CA GLN A 137 3.68 2.43 -9.96
C GLN A 137 4.47 3.39 -10.83
N THR A 138 5.75 3.12 -11.08
CA THR A 138 6.68 3.99 -11.83
C THR A 138 7.65 3.16 -12.67
N GLU A 139 8.14 3.75 -13.76
CA GLU A 139 9.17 3.12 -14.60
C GLU A 139 10.47 2.90 -13.83
N GLN A 140 10.85 3.83 -12.94
CA GLN A 140 12.03 3.67 -12.10
C GLN A 140 11.94 2.43 -11.19
N ALA A 141 10.77 2.16 -10.63
CA ALA A 141 10.57 0.95 -9.83
C ALA A 141 10.63 -0.30 -10.71
N LYS A 142 10.01 -0.29 -11.89
CA LYS A 142 10.05 -1.40 -12.85
C LYS A 142 11.48 -1.74 -13.27
N GLU A 143 12.27 -0.72 -13.61
CA GLU A 143 13.65 -0.83 -14.05
C GLU A 143 14.54 -1.55 -13.02
N TYR A 144 14.33 -1.29 -11.72
CA TYR A 144 15.07 -2.00 -10.65
C TYR A 144 14.92 -3.52 -10.73
N TYR A 145 13.75 -4.02 -11.12
CA TYR A 145 13.43 -5.45 -11.12
C TYR A 145 13.65 -6.14 -12.45
N LYS A 146 14.11 -5.45 -13.50
CA LYS A 146 14.27 -6.01 -14.86
C LYS A 146 15.10 -7.30 -14.90
N ASN A 147 16.14 -7.37 -14.06
CA ASN A 147 17.07 -8.52 -13.99
C ASN A 147 16.64 -9.58 -12.95
N ILE A 148 15.53 -9.34 -12.26
CA ILE A 148 14.99 -10.23 -11.22
C ILE A 148 13.75 -10.96 -11.74
N LEU A 149 12.89 -10.27 -12.47
CA LEU A 149 11.66 -10.84 -13.00
C LEU A 149 11.94 -11.68 -14.25
N LYS A 150 11.14 -12.75 -14.43
CA LYS A 150 11.14 -13.61 -15.63
C LYS A 150 9.80 -13.59 -16.35
N CYS A 151 8.95 -12.62 -16.04
CA CYS A 151 7.59 -12.48 -16.54
C CYS A 151 7.34 -11.08 -17.08
N LYS A 152 6.19 -10.90 -17.73
CA LYS A 152 5.76 -9.58 -18.18
C LYS A 152 5.58 -8.65 -16.97
N SER A 153 6.10 -7.43 -17.09
CA SER A 153 5.90 -6.40 -16.08
C SER A 153 5.42 -5.10 -16.68
N GLU A 154 4.53 -4.42 -15.96
CA GLU A 154 3.91 -3.18 -16.44
C GLU A 154 3.80 -2.12 -15.35
N VAL A 155 3.82 -0.86 -15.79
CA VAL A 155 3.54 0.27 -14.92
C VAL A 155 2.04 0.56 -14.99
N LEU A 156 1.33 0.28 -13.89
CA LEU A 156 -0.06 0.66 -13.72
C LEU A 156 -0.14 1.68 -12.59
N ARG A 157 -0.49 2.91 -12.96
CA ARG A 157 -0.68 4.01 -12.01
C ARG A 157 -1.84 3.67 -11.08
N ASN A 158 -1.81 4.22 -9.87
CA ASN A 158 -2.90 4.01 -8.92
C ASN A 158 -4.21 4.58 -9.49
N PRO A 159 -5.33 3.86 -9.38
CA PRO A 159 -6.62 4.43 -9.71
C PRO A 159 -6.89 5.61 -8.78
N LEU A 160 -7.48 6.66 -9.34
CA LEU A 160 -8.11 7.69 -8.55
C LEU A 160 -9.45 7.14 -8.10
N ASN A 161 -9.77 7.22 -6.80
CA ASN A 161 -11.11 6.88 -6.35
C ASN A 161 -12.07 7.91 -7.00
N PRO A 162 -13.14 7.45 -7.70
CA PRO A 162 -14.14 8.33 -8.31
C PRO A 162 -14.69 9.40 -7.37
N ASP A 163 -14.77 9.13 -6.06
CA ASP A 163 -15.20 10.09 -5.03
C ASP A 163 -14.31 11.35 -4.99
N PHE A 164 -13.06 11.26 -5.47
CA PHE A 164 -12.13 12.37 -5.58
C PHE A 164 -12.10 13.01 -6.98
N SER A 165 -13.05 12.68 -7.86
CA SER A 165 -13.27 13.38 -9.13
C SER A 165 -13.96 14.73 -8.89
N ILE A 166 -13.35 15.54 -8.02
CA ILE A 166 -13.82 16.87 -7.66
C ILE A 166 -13.22 17.89 -8.63
N LYS A 167 -14.06 18.82 -9.10
CA LYS A 167 -13.59 19.97 -9.88
C LYS A 167 -12.60 20.78 -9.04
N PRO A 168 -11.47 21.24 -9.62
CA PRO A 168 -10.56 22.12 -8.92
C PRO A 168 -11.30 23.34 -8.35
N TYR A 169 -11.10 23.64 -7.06
CA TYR A 169 -11.71 24.81 -6.45
C TYR A 169 -11.24 26.11 -7.12
N GLN A 170 -12.20 26.94 -7.53
CA GLN A 170 -11.97 28.19 -8.28
C GLN A 170 -12.10 29.47 -7.44
N GLY A 171 -12.51 29.38 -6.16
CA GLY A 171 -12.66 30.55 -5.30
C GLY A 171 -11.34 31.05 -4.69
N LEU A 172 -11.45 32.03 -3.78
CA LEU A 172 -10.32 32.56 -3.02
C LEU A 172 -9.72 31.47 -2.14
N ARG A 173 -8.45 31.13 -2.40
CA ARG A 173 -7.71 30.16 -1.60
C ARG A 173 -7.39 30.75 -0.23
N THR A 174 -7.65 29.98 0.82
CA THR A 174 -7.10 30.27 2.14
C THR A 174 -5.58 30.07 2.11
N LYS A 175 -4.82 30.90 2.83
CA LYS A 175 -3.36 30.82 2.96
C LYS A 175 -2.95 29.61 3.84
N ARG A 176 -3.25 28.40 3.35
CA ARG A 176 -3.04 27.13 4.05
C ARG A 176 -2.14 26.22 3.22
N ILE A 177 -1.12 25.69 3.86
CA ILE A 177 -0.26 24.63 3.32
C ILE A 177 -0.66 23.34 4.04
N VAL A 178 -1.08 22.33 3.28
CA VAL A 178 -1.54 21.06 3.86
C VAL A 178 -0.57 19.95 3.47
N SER A 179 -0.11 19.19 4.45
CA SER A 179 0.65 17.96 4.27
C SER A 179 -0.16 16.80 4.85
N VAL A 180 -0.29 15.70 4.10
CA VAL A 180 -1.02 14.51 4.55
C VAL A 180 -0.14 13.29 4.40
N GLY A 181 0.07 12.54 5.47
CA GLY A 181 0.81 11.28 5.43
C GLY A 181 1.25 10.80 6.79
N ARG A 182 1.71 9.54 6.84
CA ARG A 182 2.25 8.91 8.05
C ARG A 182 3.36 9.76 8.66
N LEU A 183 3.38 9.88 9.99
CA LEU A 183 4.42 10.58 10.73
C LEU A 183 5.61 9.65 10.96
N SER A 184 6.38 9.42 9.89
CA SER A 184 7.51 8.50 9.84
C SER A 184 8.70 9.11 9.10
N GLU A 185 9.88 8.51 9.28
CA GLU A 185 11.14 9.01 8.72
C GLU A 185 11.06 9.16 7.20
N GLU A 186 10.46 8.20 6.51
CA GLU A 186 10.33 8.21 5.05
C GLU A 186 9.41 9.30 4.52
N LYS A 187 8.55 9.88 5.36
CA LYS A 187 7.68 11.01 5.02
C LYS A 187 8.32 12.35 5.37
N ASN A 188 9.33 12.36 6.24
CA ASN A 188 10.19 13.50 6.53
C ASN A 188 9.44 14.83 6.75
N GLN A 189 8.39 14.81 7.59
CA GLN A 189 7.63 16.02 7.95
C GLN A 189 8.51 17.10 8.61
N LYS A 190 9.62 16.67 9.24
CA LYS A 190 10.67 17.53 9.80
C LYS A 190 11.24 18.50 8.77
N LEU A 191 11.41 18.09 7.50
CA LEU A 191 11.87 18.96 6.44
C LEU A 191 10.88 20.12 6.18
N LEU A 192 9.59 19.82 6.14
CA LEU A 192 8.54 20.84 5.95
C LEU A 192 8.55 21.86 7.10
N ILE A 193 8.59 21.38 8.35
CA ILE A 193 8.60 22.23 9.55
C ILE A 193 9.82 23.17 9.53
N ASN A 194 11.01 22.63 9.28
CA ASN A 194 12.25 23.41 9.23
C ASN A 194 12.32 24.37 8.03
N ALA A 195 11.74 23.99 6.89
CA ALA A 195 11.69 24.87 5.73
C ALA A 195 10.76 26.06 5.99
N PHE A 196 9.57 25.81 6.56
CA PHE A 196 8.61 26.87 6.85
C PHE A 196 9.11 27.79 7.98
N SER A 197 9.85 27.28 8.97
CA SER A 197 10.36 28.10 10.08
C SER A 197 11.26 29.23 9.61
N LYS A 198 11.99 29.02 8.51
CA LYS A 198 12.88 30.02 7.92
C LYS A 198 12.14 31.17 7.25
N ILE A 199 10.88 31.00 6.89
CA ILE A 199 10.08 31.99 6.17
C ILE A 199 8.82 32.44 6.91
N ALA A 200 8.53 31.84 8.07
CA ALA A 200 7.29 32.07 8.82
C ALA A 200 7.09 33.55 9.20
N SER A 201 8.16 34.27 9.53
CA SER A 201 8.10 35.71 9.84
C SER A 201 7.71 36.59 8.64
N LYS A 202 8.01 36.14 7.42
CA LYS A 202 7.64 36.84 6.17
C LYS A 202 6.20 36.53 5.74
N TYR A 203 5.68 35.36 6.11
CA TYR A 203 4.36 34.87 5.69
C TYR A 203 3.49 34.58 6.93
N ILE A 204 3.27 35.62 7.75
CA ILE A 204 2.62 35.49 9.06
C ILE A 204 1.16 35.03 8.98
N ASP A 205 0.52 35.22 7.84
CA ASP A 205 -0.86 34.87 7.54
C ASP A 205 -1.01 33.46 6.95
N TYR A 206 0.10 32.77 6.65
CA TYR A 206 0.07 31.38 6.24
C TYR A 206 0.03 30.44 7.43
N LYS A 207 -0.81 29.40 7.32
CA LYS A 207 -0.90 28.29 8.28
C LYS A 207 -0.44 26.98 7.62
N VAL A 208 0.35 26.19 8.33
CA VAL A 208 0.73 24.85 7.88
C VAL A 208 0.00 23.82 8.73
N GLU A 209 -0.67 22.88 8.07
CA GLU A 209 -1.40 21.80 8.71
C GLU A 209 -0.85 20.46 8.25
N ILE A 210 -0.48 19.62 9.20
CA ILE A 210 0.04 18.29 8.95
C ILE A 210 -1.02 17.31 9.47
N TYR A 211 -1.58 16.49 8.58
CA TYR A 211 -2.55 15.46 8.92
C TYR A 211 -1.92 14.09 8.86
N GLY A 212 -2.00 13.35 9.95
CA GLY A 212 -1.58 11.96 10.00
C GLY A 212 -1.12 11.52 11.38
N ASP A 213 -0.78 10.24 11.47
CA ASP A 213 -0.28 9.64 12.70
C ASP A 213 0.95 8.75 12.42
N GLY A 214 1.71 8.41 13.46
CA GLY A 214 2.88 7.58 13.33
C GLY A 214 3.89 7.72 14.46
N PRO A 215 4.98 6.93 14.40
CA PRO A 215 5.97 6.85 15.48
C PRO A 215 6.64 8.19 15.80
N LEU A 216 6.69 9.14 14.86
CA LEU A 216 7.33 10.45 15.07
C LEU A 216 6.37 11.54 15.57
N ARG A 217 5.12 11.20 15.96
CA ARG A 217 4.13 12.20 16.38
C ARG A 217 4.66 13.14 17.47
N ASN A 218 5.20 12.57 18.55
CA ASN A 218 5.68 13.33 19.69
C ASN A 218 6.89 14.21 19.32
N GLU A 219 7.90 13.66 18.64
CA GLU A 219 9.08 14.42 18.18
C GLU A 219 8.67 15.61 17.28
N LEU A 220 7.74 15.39 16.35
CA LEU A 220 7.28 16.45 15.45
C LEU A 220 6.49 17.52 16.20
N GLN A 221 5.72 17.15 17.21
CA GLN A 221 4.97 18.10 18.03
C GLN A 221 5.91 18.98 18.87
N GLU A 222 6.95 18.39 19.47
CA GLU A 222 8.00 19.14 20.18
C GLU A 222 8.70 20.14 19.24
N LEU A 223 9.08 19.70 18.04
CA LEU A 223 9.72 20.55 17.04
C LEU A 223 8.83 21.74 16.62
N ILE A 224 7.51 21.53 16.53
CA ILE A 224 6.55 22.60 16.23
C ILE A 224 6.53 23.62 17.37
N ASN A 225 6.42 23.14 18.60
CA ASN A 225 6.35 23.98 19.80
C ASN A 225 7.61 24.85 19.96
N GLU A 226 8.78 24.33 19.60
CA GLU A 226 10.05 25.07 19.65
C GLU A 226 10.17 26.17 18.58
N LYS A 227 9.56 25.97 17.41
CA LYS A 227 9.89 26.77 16.23
C LYS A 227 8.80 27.74 15.77
N ILE A 228 7.52 27.38 15.81
CA ILE A 228 6.48 28.08 15.04
C ILE A 228 5.08 27.98 15.66
N TRP A 229 4.40 29.11 15.89
CA TRP A 229 3.00 29.19 16.34
C TRP A 229 1.93 28.94 15.25
N ASN A 230 2.29 28.98 13.97
CA ASN A 230 1.38 28.84 12.82
C ASN A 230 1.33 27.42 12.23
N LEU A 231 1.85 26.43 12.96
CA LEU A 231 1.86 25.02 12.59
C LEU A 231 0.90 24.23 13.46
N LYS A 232 0.11 23.36 12.83
CA LYS A 232 -0.78 22.45 13.56
C LYS A 232 -0.60 21.03 13.07
N LEU A 233 -0.32 20.12 14.00
CA LEU A 233 -0.39 18.68 13.78
C LEU A 233 -1.81 18.19 14.13
N ASN A 234 -2.48 17.56 13.17
CA ASN A 234 -3.82 16.98 13.32
C ASN A 234 -3.68 15.45 13.24
#